data_AF-A0A9J7GLE5-F1
#
_entry.id   AF-A0A9J7GLE5-F1
#
_cell.length_a   1.000
_cell.length_b   1.000
_cell.length_c   1.000
_cell.angle_alpha   90.00
_cell.angle_beta   90.00
_cell.angle_gamma   90.00
#
_symmetry.space_group_name_H-M   'P 1'
#
loop_
_entity.id
_entity.type
_entity.pdbx_description
1 polymer ?
#
loop_
_entity_poly.entity_id
_entity_poly.type
_entity_poly.pdbx_seq_one_letter_code
_entity_poly.pdbx_strand_id
1 'polypeptide(L)' 'MLVFSRVMYITLLFLLYSGYCTREYEPVCGTDGITYTNKCIFCLAHKSSHASINLEHYGRC' A
#
# COMPACT_ATOMS: atom_id res chain seq x y z
N MET A 1 -7.66 -8.22 36.29
CA MET A 1 -8.40 -9.15 35.41
C MET A 1 -8.62 -8.44 34.08
N LEU A 2 -7.56 -8.30 33.26
CA LEU A 2 -7.22 -9.18 32.14
C LEU A 2 -8.17 -9.05 30.93
N VAL A 3 -8.04 -7.95 30.19
CA VAL A 3 -8.09 -8.02 28.72
C VAL A 3 -6.76 -7.49 28.14
N PHE A 4 -5.65 -7.87 28.80
CA PHE A 4 -4.28 -7.72 28.31
C PHE A 4 -3.78 -9.05 27.69
N SER A 5 -4.68 -9.93 27.27
CA SER A 5 -4.32 -11.03 26.40
C SER A 5 -4.07 -10.49 25.02
N ARG A 6 -3.00 -10.94 24.38
CA ARG A 6 -2.46 -10.67 23.02
C ARG A 6 -3.46 -10.36 21.89
N VAL A 7 -4.75 -10.61 22.09
CA VAL A 7 -5.89 -10.27 21.23
C VAL A 7 -6.04 -8.76 20.99
N MET A 8 -5.86 -7.87 21.98
CA MET A 8 -6.06 -6.41 21.82
C MET A 8 -4.98 -5.73 20.96
N TYR A 9 -3.73 -6.22 21.01
CA TYR A 9 -2.65 -5.74 20.15
C TYR A 9 -2.78 -6.27 18.72
N ILE A 10 -3.28 -7.50 18.56
CA ILE A 10 -3.54 -8.10 17.25
C ILE A 10 -4.74 -7.43 16.56
N THR A 11 -5.85 -7.14 17.25
CA THR A 11 -6.99 -6.43 16.65
C THR A 11 -6.67 -4.97 16.29
N LEU A 12 -5.81 -4.28 17.05
CA LEU A 12 -5.36 -2.92 16.74
C LEU A 12 -4.36 -2.88 15.56
N LEU A 13 -3.50 -3.90 15.43
CA LEU A 13 -2.60 -4.06 14.28
C LEU A 13 -3.35 -4.43 12.99
N PHE A 14 -4.40 -5.26 13.07
CA PHE A 14 -5.20 -5.65 11.92
C PHE A 14 -6.07 -4.51 11.36
N LEU A 15 -6.49 -3.54 12.18
CA LEU A 15 -7.34 -2.41 11.76
C LEU A 15 -6.57 -1.17 11.26
N LEU A 16 -5.25 -1.08 11.49
CA LEU A 16 -4.45 0.08 11.12
C LEU A 16 -3.56 -0.11 9.88
N TYR A 17 -3.49 -1.31 9.28
CA TYR A 17 -2.85 -1.49 7.97
C TYR A 17 -3.79 -1.14 6.80
N SER A 18 -4.54 -0.05 6.98
CA SER A 18 -5.49 0.49 6.02
C SER A 18 -4.86 1.71 5.36
N GLY A 19 -4.42 1.60 4.10
CA GLY A 19 -4.38 2.74 3.18
C GLY A 19 -3.42 3.91 3.43
N TYR A 20 -2.63 3.94 4.50
CA TYR A 20 -1.78 5.10 4.79
C TYR A 20 -0.47 5.08 3.99
N CYS A 21 -0.30 6.06 3.11
CA CYS A 21 0.95 6.31 2.40
C CYS A 21 1.57 7.65 2.84
N THR A 22 2.90 7.66 2.96
CA THR A 22 3.66 8.91 3.10
C THR A 22 3.52 9.75 1.82
N ARG A 23 3.73 11.06 1.94
CA ARG A 23 3.72 12.00 0.79
C ARG A 23 5.10 12.16 0.16
N GLU A 24 5.95 11.16 0.33
CA GLU A 24 7.28 11.14 -0.28
C GLU A 24 7.13 10.97 -1.79
N TYR A 25 8.00 11.67 -2.53
CA TYR A 25 7.99 11.67 -3.99
C TYR A 25 9.05 10.70 -4.51
N GLU A 26 8.62 9.47 -4.75
CA GLU A 26 9.45 8.39 -5.29
C GLU A 26 8.68 7.70 -6.43
N PRO A 27 8.57 8.36 -7.60
CA PRO A 27 7.66 7.90 -8.63
C PRO A 27 8.01 6.49 -9.12
N VAL A 28 6.99 5.70 -9.45
CA VAL A 28 7.12 4.38 -10.09
C VAL A 28 6.15 4.27 -11.26
N CYS A 29 6.57 3.58 -12.32
CA CYS A 29 5.76 3.29 -13.49
C CYS A 29 5.15 1.88 -13.37
N GLY A 30 3.83 1.78 -13.48
CA GLY A 30 3.13 0.51 -13.57
C GLY A 30 3.01 0.02 -15.01
N THR A 31 2.76 -1.28 -15.21
CA THR A 31 2.52 -1.89 -16.53
C THR A 31 1.22 -1.41 -17.19
N ASP A 32 0.43 -0.63 -16.48
CA ASP A 32 -0.74 0.10 -16.97
C ASP A 32 -0.37 1.46 -17.60
N GLY A 33 0.91 1.82 -17.62
CA GLY A 33 1.40 3.11 -18.11
C GLY A 33 1.08 4.27 -17.17
N ILE A 34 0.65 4.00 -15.94
CA ILE A 34 0.35 5.03 -14.93
C ILE A 34 1.58 5.28 -14.06
N THR A 35 1.94 6.55 -13.90
CA THR A 35 2.94 6.97 -12.92
C THR A 35 2.30 7.12 -11.54
N TYR A 36 2.78 6.33 -10.59
CA TYR A 36 2.38 6.40 -9.20
C TYR A 36 3.39 7.23 -8.41
N THR A 37 2.92 8.19 -7.62
CA THR A 37 3.76 9.14 -6.87
C THR A 37 4.74 8.48 -5.91
N ASN A 38 4.37 7.31 -5.38
CA ASN A 38 5.26 6.44 -4.61
C ASN A 38 4.81 4.98 -4.67
N LYS A 39 5.72 4.10 -4.23
CA LYS A 39 5.48 2.66 -4.16
C LYS A 39 4.27 2.29 -3.29
N CYS A 40 4.00 3.05 -2.23
CA CYS A 40 2.83 2.78 -1.39
C CYS A 40 1.52 3.01 -2.16
N ILE A 41 1.40 4.14 -2.89
CA ILE A 41 0.23 4.43 -3.73
C ILE A 41 0.07 3.34 -4.81
N PHE A 42 1.17 2.90 -5.42
CA PHE A 42 1.16 1.77 -6.36
C PHE A 42 0.63 0.48 -5.70
N CYS A 43 1.10 0.13 -4.50
CA CYS A 43 0.63 -1.06 -3.79
C CYS A 43 -0.87 -0.98 -3.43
N LEU A 44 -1.39 0.21 -3.13
CA LEU A 44 -2.83 0.40 -2.92
C LEU A 44 -3.60 0.20 -4.21
N ALA A 45 -3.14 0.79 -5.31
CA ALA A 45 -3.75 0.61 -6.61
C ALA A 45 -3.75 -0.86 -7.04
N HIS A 46 -2.63 -1.57 -6.88
CA HIS A 46 -2.52 -3.00 -7.15
C HIS A 46 -3.45 -3.87 -6.29
N LYS A 47 -3.67 -3.49 -5.02
CA LYS A 47 -4.61 -4.20 -4.13
C LYS A 47 -6.07 -3.92 -4.47
N SER A 48 -6.37 -2.72 -4.99
CA SER A 48 -7.71 -2.28 -5.34
C SER A 48 -8.08 -2.59 -6.80
N SER A 49 -7.11 -2.90 -7.65
CA SER A 49 -7.35 -3.21 -9.05
C SER A 49 -7.79 -4.65 -9.22
N HIS A 50 -8.90 -4.85 -9.94
CA HIS A 50 -9.28 -6.17 -10.47
C HIS A 50 -8.36 -6.64 -11.62
N ALA A 51 -7.49 -5.76 -12.11
CA ALA A 51 -6.45 -6.04 -13.09
C ALA A 51 -5.08 -6.25 -12.40
N SER A 52 -4.26 -7.12 -12.97
CA SER A 52 -2.91 -7.42 -12.49
C SER A 52 -1.94 -6.31 -12.91
N ILE A 53 -1.79 -5.27 -12.09
CA ILE A 53 -0.87 -4.15 -12.35
C ILE A 53 0.51 -4.49 -11.78
N ASN A 54 1.51 -4.73 -12.64
CA ASN A 54 2.88 -4.98 -12.18
C ASN A 54 3.71 -3.70 -12.20
N LEU A 55 4.83 -3.70 -11.47
CA LEU A 55 5.79 -2.61 -11.53
C LEU A 55 6.64 -2.80 -12.79
N GLU A 56 6.67 -1.79 -13.66
CA GLU A 56 7.47 -1.82 -14.88
C GLU A 56 8.88 -1.29 -14.61
N HIS A 57 8.98 -0.06 -14.09
CA HIS A 57 10.26 0.50 -13.65
C HIS A 57 10.12 1.58 -12.56
N TYR A 58 11.23 1.89 -11.89
CA TYR A 58 11.30 3.04 -10.98
C TYR A 58 11.45 4.34 -11.77
N GLY A 59 10.81 5.42 -11.33
CA GLY A 59 10.71 6.68 -12.06
C GLY A 59 9.31 6.92 -12.63
N ARG A 60 9.18 7.98 -13.41
CA ARG A 60 7.95 8.32 -14.13
C ARG A 60 7.87 7.49 -15.41
N CYS A 61 6.68 7.04 -15.77
CA CYS A 61 6.35 6.82 -17.19
C CYS A 61 6.43 8.19 -17.92
#